data_AF-A0A522XDR3-F1
#
_entry.id   AF-A0A522XDR3-F1
#
_cell.length_a   1.000
_cell.length_b   1.000
_cell.length_c   1.000
_cell.angle_alpha   90.00
_cell.angle_beta   90.00
_cell.angle_gamma   90.00
#
_symmetry.space_group_name_H-M   'P 1'
#
loop_
_entity.id
_entity.type
_entity.pdbx_description
1 polymer ?
#
loop_
_entity_poly.entity_id
_entity_poly.type
_entity_poly.pdbx_seq_one_letter_code
_entity_poly.pdbx_strand_id
1 'polypeptide(L)'
;MMQLNVTQTLTHSLRLLIPTTVDVNQPIDTSHLVRQINQDLCQLCGGTLCKQHRGYYQSDELGVVEEVIYEIEVWTTDFGLKQAQQLLEGWMTRILVELRQESVLLAIDGTVQLWELSQKQSSSPNQLSQRLDQRLGQNRFGRSLAGSV
;
A
#
# COMPACT_ATOMS: atom_id res chain seq x y z
N MET A 1 -30.32 -28.32 -30.28
CA MET A 1 -29.62 -28.73 -29.04
C MET A 1 -28.72 -27.58 -28.66
N MET A 2 -28.75 -27.09 -27.41
CA MET A 2 -27.86 -26.01 -26.96
C MET A 2 -26.62 -26.62 -26.31
N GLN A 3 -25.44 -26.05 -26.58
CA GLN A 3 -24.15 -26.49 -26.05
C GLN A 3 -23.47 -25.32 -25.33
N LEU A 4 -22.89 -25.59 -24.16
CA LEU A 4 -22.10 -24.63 -23.41
C LEU A 4 -20.64 -24.70 -23.84
N ASN A 5 -20.00 -23.54 -23.96
CA ASN A 5 -18.57 -23.41 -24.24
C ASN A 5 -17.92 -22.53 -23.18
N VAL A 6 -16.72 -22.89 -22.74
CA VAL A 6 -15.87 -22.00 -21.94
C VAL A 6 -15.28 -20.96 -22.88
N THR A 7 -15.55 -19.68 -22.64
CA THR A 7 -15.04 -18.57 -23.47
C THR A 7 -13.71 -18.03 -22.96
N GLN A 8 -13.47 -18.12 -21.65
CA GLN A 8 -12.28 -17.59 -21.00
C GLN A 8 -12.04 -18.28 -19.66
N THR A 9 -10.76 -18.45 -19.30
CA THR A 9 -10.33 -18.85 -17.96
C THR A 9 -9.70 -17.63 -17.28
N LEU A 10 -10.16 -17.32 -16.08
CA LEU A 10 -9.62 -16.26 -15.24
C LEU A 10 -8.71 -16.91 -14.20
N THR A 11 -7.42 -16.62 -14.28
CA THR A 11 -6.37 -17.31 -13.51
C THR A 11 -5.93 -16.56 -12.26
N HIS A 12 -6.34 -15.30 -12.13
CA HIS A 12 -5.98 -14.44 -11.00
C HIS A 12 -7.19 -13.96 -10.24
N SER A 13 -6.98 -13.70 -8.96
CA SER A 13 -7.94 -13.04 -8.09
C SER A 13 -7.28 -11.86 -7.37
N LEU A 14 -8.01 -10.75 -7.25
CA LEU A 14 -7.62 -9.59 -6.46
C LEU A 14 -8.78 -9.20 -5.56
N ARG A 15 -8.48 -8.92 -4.30
CA ARG A 15 -9.43 -8.42 -3.31
C ARG A 15 -8.86 -7.20 -2.61
N LEU A 16 -9.62 -6.11 -2.61
CA LEU A 16 -9.27 -4.87 -1.92
C LEU A 16 -10.32 -4.56 -0.85
N LEU A 17 -9.85 -4.31 0.37
CA LEU A 17 -10.71 -3.85 1.46
C LEU A 17 -10.73 -2.33 1.51
N ILE A 18 -11.93 -1.76 1.55
CA ILE A 18 -12.17 -0.32 1.65
C ILE A 18 -12.95 -0.08 2.95
N PRO A 19 -12.33 0.56 3.95
CA PRO A 19 -13.00 0.97 5.18
C PRO A 19 -14.20 1.88 4.93
N THR A 20 -15.17 1.87 5.84
CA THR A 20 -16.25 2.89 5.89
C THR A 20 -16.07 3.84 7.06
N THR A 21 -14.82 3.99 7.52
CA THR A 21 -14.44 4.87 8.62
C THR A 21 -13.35 5.85 8.17
N VAL A 22 -13.27 6.97 8.87
CA VAL A 22 -12.17 7.94 8.86
C VAL A 22 -11.60 8.04 10.26
N ASP A 23 -10.31 8.38 10.39
CA ASP A 23 -9.63 8.46 11.68
C ASP A 23 -9.87 7.17 12.50
N VAL A 24 -9.70 6.03 11.82
CA VAL A 24 -9.81 4.66 12.32
C VAL A 24 -11.23 4.19 12.69
N ASN A 25 -12.10 5.00 13.29
CA ASN A 25 -13.39 4.49 13.80
C ASN A 25 -14.60 5.42 13.59
N GLN A 26 -14.43 6.58 12.94
CA GLN A 26 -15.53 7.50 12.72
C GLN A 26 -16.22 7.19 11.39
N PRO A 27 -17.53 6.90 11.35
CA PRO A 27 -18.20 6.55 10.09
C PRO A 27 -18.09 7.65 9.03
N ILE A 28 -17.83 7.26 7.78
CA ILE A 28 -17.81 8.16 6.62
C ILE A 28 -18.40 7.46 5.39
N ASP A 29 -19.03 8.23 4.50
CA ASP A 29 -19.49 7.71 3.22
C ASP A 29 -18.30 7.51 2.27
N THR A 30 -17.96 6.26 1.98
CA THR A 30 -16.90 5.88 1.02
C THR A 30 -17.45 5.40 -0.33
N SER A 31 -18.74 5.63 -0.60
CA SER A 31 -19.41 5.19 -1.83
C SER A 31 -18.73 5.72 -3.10
N HIS A 32 -18.09 6.90 -3.06
CA HIS A 32 -17.36 7.44 -4.22
C HIS A 32 -16.11 6.63 -4.54
N LEU A 33 -15.29 6.28 -3.53
CA LEU A 33 -14.10 5.45 -3.69
C LEU A 33 -14.49 4.06 -4.20
N VAL A 34 -15.48 3.43 -3.54
CA VAL A 34 -15.97 2.11 -3.92
C VAL A 34 -16.47 2.11 -5.37
N ARG A 35 -17.28 3.10 -5.76
CA ARG A 35 -17.80 3.20 -7.12
C ARG A 35 -16.69 3.38 -8.15
N GLN A 36 -15.74 4.28 -7.89
CA GLN A 36 -14.66 4.55 -8.84
C GLN A 36 -13.78 3.31 -9.03
N ILE A 37 -13.36 2.65 -7.94
CA ILE A 37 -12.50 1.47 -8.03
C ILE A 37 -13.23 0.33 -8.76
N ASN A 38 -14.53 0.13 -8.50
CA ASN A 38 -15.34 -0.83 -9.25
C ASN A 38 -15.42 -0.48 -10.74
N GLN A 39 -15.53 0.80 -11.11
CA GLN A 39 -15.56 1.23 -12.51
C GLN A 39 -14.22 0.95 -13.21
N ASP A 40 -13.11 1.32 -12.57
CA ASP A 40 -11.77 1.08 -13.10
C ASP A 40 -11.55 -0.43 -13.30
N LEU A 41 -11.83 -1.26 -12.29
CA LEU A 41 -11.68 -2.71 -12.38
C LEU A 41 -12.65 -3.37 -13.36
N CYS A 42 -13.90 -2.90 -13.48
CA CYS A 42 -14.81 -3.38 -14.52
C CYS A 42 -14.24 -3.13 -15.91
N GLN A 43 -13.65 -1.94 -16.14
CA GLN A 43 -13.05 -1.60 -17.43
C GLN A 43 -11.81 -2.45 -17.75
N LEU A 44 -11.00 -2.77 -16.73
CA LEU A 44 -9.74 -3.50 -16.91
C LEU A 44 -9.91 -5.03 -16.93
N CYS A 45 -10.85 -5.55 -16.14
CA CYS A 45 -10.98 -6.97 -15.85
C CYS A 45 -12.31 -7.59 -16.31
N GLY A 46 -13.26 -6.78 -16.76
CA GLY A 46 -14.56 -7.23 -17.30
C GLY A 46 -15.67 -7.38 -16.26
N GLY A 47 -15.38 -7.22 -14.98
CA GLY A 47 -16.40 -7.21 -13.92
C GLY A 47 -15.80 -7.28 -12.52
N THR A 48 -16.61 -6.98 -11.52
CA THR A 48 -16.26 -7.05 -10.09
C THR A 48 -17.43 -7.53 -9.26
N LEU A 49 -17.14 -8.02 -8.05
CA LEU A 49 -18.09 -8.18 -6.97
C LEU A 49 -17.76 -7.14 -5.89
N CYS A 50 -18.79 -6.58 -5.26
CA CYS A 50 -18.64 -5.72 -4.10
C CYS A 50 -19.48 -6.30 -2.96
N LYS A 51 -18.83 -6.67 -1.87
CA LYS A 51 -19.44 -7.27 -0.70
C LYS A 51 -19.25 -6.34 0.48
N GLN A 52 -20.20 -6.36 1.41
CA GLN A 52 -20.07 -5.65 2.67
C GLN A 52 -19.80 -6.66 3.80
N HIS A 53 -18.79 -6.38 4.60
CA HIS A 53 -18.38 -7.20 5.72
C HIS A 53 -18.27 -6.36 6.99
N ARG A 54 -18.10 -7.03 8.12
CA ARG A 54 -17.73 -6.43 9.40
C ARG A 54 -16.31 -6.89 9.75
N GLY A 55 -15.40 -5.93 9.82
CA GLY A 55 -14.00 -6.14 10.15
C GLY A 55 -13.75 -5.89 11.63
N TYR A 56 -12.76 -6.60 12.17
CA TYR A 56 -12.19 -6.34 13.50
C TYR A 56 -10.67 -6.30 13.37
N TYR A 57 -10.04 -5.28 13.90
CA TYR A 57 -8.59 -5.09 13.82
C TYR A 57 -8.06 -4.50 15.12
N GLN A 58 -6.78 -4.74 15.35
CA GLN A 58 -6.04 -4.17 16.47
C GLN A 58 -5.40 -2.87 16.01
N SER A 59 -5.85 -1.73 16.55
CA SER A 59 -5.15 -0.46 16.47
C SER A 59 -4.22 -0.31 17.67
N ASP A 60 -3.05 0.30 17.43
CA ASP A 60 -2.09 0.63 18.48
C ASP A 60 -2.62 1.72 19.42
N GLU A 61 -3.46 2.62 18.90
CA GLU A 61 -3.99 3.77 19.65
C GLU A 61 -5.33 3.47 20.34
N LEU A 62 -6.22 2.75 19.65
CA LEU A 62 -7.62 2.59 20.07
C LEU A 62 -7.97 1.19 20.59
N GLY A 63 -7.05 0.24 20.50
CA GLY A 63 -7.32 -1.15 20.86
C GLY A 63 -8.07 -1.90 19.75
N VAL A 64 -8.99 -2.80 20.11
CA VAL A 64 -9.80 -3.52 19.11
C VAL A 64 -10.84 -2.58 18.53
N VAL A 65 -10.79 -2.37 17.22
CA VAL A 65 -11.74 -1.56 16.48
C VAL A 65 -12.61 -2.47 15.63
N GLU A 66 -13.90 -2.18 15.63
CA GLU A 66 -14.91 -2.84 14.82
C GLU A 66 -15.40 -1.86 13.75
N GLU A 67 -15.43 -2.29 12.50
CA GLU A 67 -15.91 -1.44 11.41
C GLU A 67 -16.68 -2.21 10.34
N VAL A 68 -17.49 -1.47 9.57
CA VAL A 68 -18.02 -1.97 8.31
C VAL A 68 -16.98 -1.72 7.22
N ILE A 69 -16.78 -2.72 6.37
CA ILE A 69 -15.83 -2.64 5.24
C ILE A 69 -16.51 -3.11 3.96
N TYR A 70 -16.07 -2.56 2.83
CA TYR A 70 -16.36 -3.13 1.52
C TYR A 70 -15.18 -3.99 1.04
N GLU A 71 -15.46 -5.20 0.58
CA GLU A 71 -14.52 -6.03 -0.18
C GLU A 71 -14.89 -5.93 -1.66
N ILE A 72 -14.00 -5.35 -2.46
CA ILE A 72 -14.08 -5.44 -3.92
C ILE A 72 -13.26 -6.65 -4.35
N GLU A 73 -13.91 -7.63 -4.97
CA GLU A 73 -13.30 -8.83 -5.52
C GLU A 73 -13.36 -8.82 -7.05
N VAL A 74 -12.26 -9.18 -7.69
CA VAL A 74 -12.18 -9.34 -9.14
C VAL A 74 -11.44 -10.62 -9.51
N TRP A 75 -11.94 -11.29 -10.55
CA TRP A 75 -11.27 -12.42 -11.20
C TRP A 75 -10.82 -11.96 -12.57
N THR A 76 -9.58 -12.25 -12.95
CA THR A 76 -9.01 -11.70 -14.18
C THR A 76 -7.93 -12.59 -14.81
N THR A 77 -7.48 -12.22 -16.00
CA THR A 77 -6.33 -12.83 -16.68
C THR A 77 -5.02 -12.14 -16.29
N ASP A 78 -3.87 -12.70 -16.67
CA ASP A 78 -2.57 -12.05 -16.49
C ASP A 78 -2.55 -10.60 -17.01
N PHE A 79 -3.18 -10.36 -18.17
CA PHE A 79 -3.27 -9.04 -18.77
C PHE A 79 -4.07 -8.07 -17.88
N GLY A 80 -5.26 -8.47 -17.43
CA GLY A 80 -6.09 -7.62 -16.58
C GLY A 80 -5.44 -7.35 -15.22
N LEU A 81 -4.77 -8.35 -14.62
CA LEU A 81 -4.01 -8.16 -13.39
C LEU A 81 -2.89 -7.13 -13.58
N LYS A 82 -2.10 -7.25 -14.66
CA LYS A 82 -1.02 -6.32 -14.97
C LYS A 82 -1.51 -4.88 -15.14
N GLN A 83 -2.67 -4.70 -15.76
CA GLN A 83 -3.29 -3.38 -15.90
C GLN A 83 -3.77 -2.84 -14.55
N ALA A 84 -4.45 -3.66 -13.74
CA ALA A 84 -4.91 -3.27 -12.42
C ALA A 84 -3.75 -2.90 -11.48
N GLN A 85 -2.62 -3.62 -11.58
CA GLN A 85 -1.41 -3.34 -10.81
C GLN A 85 -0.85 -1.93 -11.03
N GLN A 86 -1.07 -1.32 -12.19
CA GLN A 86 -0.64 0.06 -12.46
C GLN A 86 -1.44 1.10 -11.66
N LEU A 87 -2.64 0.75 -11.21
CA LEU A 87 -3.54 1.66 -10.48
C LEU A 87 -3.56 1.39 -8.97
N LEU A 88 -3.08 0.22 -8.54
CA LEU A 88 -3.10 -0.21 -7.14
C LEU A 88 -2.54 0.85 -6.20
N GLU A 89 -1.32 1.34 -6.45
CA GLU A 89 -0.69 2.34 -5.59
C GLU A 89 -1.54 3.61 -5.45
N GLY A 90 -2.19 4.04 -6.54
CA GLY A 90 -3.09 5.19 -6.55
C GLY A 90 -4.34 4.96 -5.70
N TRP A 91 -4.98 3.80 -5.81
CA TRP A 91 -6.14 3.46 -4.98
C TRP A 91 -5.76 3.34 -3.50
N MET A 92 -4.68 2.62 -3.20
CA MET A 92 -4.19 2.41 -1.83
C MET A 92 -3.82 3.74 -1.17
N THR A 93 -3.10 4.61 -1.88
CA THR A 93 -2.74 5.95 -1.40
C THR A 93 -3.98 6.77 -1.09
N ARG A 94 -5.00 6.74 -1.95
CA ARG A 94 -6.24 7.48 -1.71
C ARG A 94 -6.99 6.96 -0.50
N ILE A 95 -7.10 5.65 -0.33
CA ILE A 95 -7.73 5.08 0.87
C ILE A 95 -6.95 5.50 2.13
N LEU A 96 -5.64 5.32 2.14
CA LEU A 96 -4.78 5.68 3.27
C LEU A 96 -4.88 7.18 3.63
N VAL A 97 -4.86 8.06 2.62
CA VAL A 97 -4.83 9.52 2.83
C VAL A 97 -6.22 10.10 3.06
N GLU A 98 -7.21 9.79 2.20
CA GLU A 98 -8.56 10.35 2.30
C GLU A 98 -9.27 9.85 3.56
N LEU A 99 -9.05 8.58 3.94
CA LEU A 99 -9.68 7.97 5.12
C LEU A 99 -8.77 7.98 6.36
N ARG A 100 -7.52 8.46 6.23
CA ARG A 100 -6.54 8.53 7.34
C ARG A 100 -6.40 7.20 8.08
N GLN A 101 -6.27 6.14 7.29
CA GLN A 101 -6.11 4.78 7.82
C GLN A 101 -4.63 4.52 8.07
N GLU A 102 -4.33 3.81 9.15
CA GLU A 102 -2.96 3.36 9.43
C GLU A 102 -2.46 2.43 8.33
N SER A 103 -3.35 1.55 7.84
CA SER A 103 -3.04 0.56 6.83
C SER A 103 -4.24 0.19 5.96
N VAL A 104 -3.99 -0.46 4.81
CA VAL A 104 -5.01 -1.03 3.93
C VAL A 104 -4.61 -2.44 3.50
N LEU A 105 -5.58 -3.36 3.49
CA LEU A 105 -5.36 -4.75 3.12
C LEU A 105 -5.67 -5.00 1.64
N LEU A 106 -4.71 -5.64 0.97
CA LEU A 106 -4.83 -6.11 -0.40
C LEU A 106 -4.51 -7.60 -0.46
N ALA A 107 -5.33 -8.39 -1.16
CA ALA A 107 -5.04 -9.77 -1.44
C ALA A 107 -4.93 -10.02 -2.95
N ILE A 108 -3.89 -10.71 -3.40
CA ILE A 108 -3.70 -11.14 -4.79
C ILE A 108 -3.29 -12.62 -4.77
N ASP A 109 -4.04 -13.46 -5.47
CA ASP A 109 -3.78 -14.91 -5.62
C ASP A 109 -3.50 -15.63 -4.29
N GLY A 110 -4.33 -15.33 -3.29
CA GLY A 110 -4.21 -15.91 -1.95
C GLY A 110 -3.10 -15.33 -1.08
N THR A 111 -2.22 -14.48 -1.63
CA THR A 111 -1.25 -13.71 -0.85
C THR A 111 -1.90 -12.44 -0.34
N VAL A 112 -1.74 -12.16 0.95
CA VAL A 112 -2.30 -10.97 1.60
C VAL A 112 -1.19 -10.03 2.01
N GLN A 113 -1.38 -8.74 1.75
CA GLN A 113 -0.45 -7.68 2.08
C GLN A 113 -1.18 -6.57 2.83
N LEU A 114 -0.49 -6.02 3.82
CA LEU A 114 -0.88 -4.81 4.51
C LEU A 114 0.01 -3.67 4.02
N TRP A 115 -0.60 -2.59 3.56
CA TRP A 115 0.09 -1.44 2.97
C TRP A 115 -0.04 -0.23 3.87
N GLU A 116 1.05 0.50 4.04
CA GLU A 116 1.16 1.66 4.91
C GLU A 116 1.96 2.75 4.17
N LEU A 117 1.75 4.02 4.53
CA LEU A 117 2.57 5.11 4.01
C LEU A 117 3.95 5.11 4.68
N SER A 118 5.02 4.89 3.91
CA SER A 118 6.37 5.09 4.43
C SER A 118 6.71 6.58 4.50
N GLN A 119 7.14 7.08 5.66
CA GLN A 119 7.81 8.37 5.70
C GLN A 119 9.22 8.23 5.11
N LYS A 120 9.51 8.94 4.02
CA LYS A 120 10.92 9.11 3.61
C LYS A 120 11.63 9.81 4.75
N GLN A 121 12.59 9.13 5.38
CA GLN A 121 13.56 9.80 6.25
C GLN A 121 14.16 10.95 5.44
N SER A 122 13.91 12.18 5.86
CA SER A 122 14.67 13.32 5.39
C SER A 122 16.11 13.08 5.85
N SER A 123 16.95 12.58 4.95
CA SER A 123 18.40 12.61 5.15
C SER A 123 18.77 14.09 5.25
N SER A 124 18.81 14.62 6.47
CA SER A 124 19.29 15.97 6.74
C SER A 124 20.70 16.11 6.17
N PRO A 125 20.97 17.06 5.26
CA PRO A 125 22.28 17.26 4.64
C PRO A 125 23.42 17.49 5.66
N ASN A 126 23.08 17.85 6.90
CA ASN A 126 24.04 18.19 7.95
C ASN A 126 24.82 17.02 8.56
N GLN A 127 24.51 15.75 8.27
CA GLN A 127 25.30 14.62 8.80
C GLN A 127 26.54 14.30 7.94
N LEU A 128 26.59 14.72 6.67
CA LEU A 128 27.76 14.52 5.80
C LEU A 128 28.87 15.53 6.10
N SER A 129 28.53 16.77 6.46
CA SER A 129 29.51 17.80 6.85
C SER A 129 30.23 17.44 8.15
N GLN A 130 29.51 16.88 9.14
CA GLN A 130 30.11 16.46 10.41
C GLN A 130 31.08 15.27 10.27
N ARG A 131 30.89 14.40 9.26
CA ARG A 131 31.81 13.28 8.98
C ARG A 131 33.06 13.72 8.21
N LEU A 132 32.99 14.80 7.43
CA LEU A 132 34.14 15.35 6.70
C LEU A 132 35.07 16.14 7.63
N ASP A 133 34.51 16.90 8.57
CA ASP A 133 35.31 17.65 9.55
C ASP A 133 36.07 16.73 10.51
N GLN A 134 35.50 15.58 10.89
CA GLN A 134 36.20 14.59 11.72
C GLN A 134 37.32 13.85 10.98
N ARG A 135 37.23 13.66 9.65
CA ARG A 135 38.30 13.04 8.86
C ARG A 135 39.45 14.00 8.55
N LEU A 136 39.18 15.30 8.43
CA LEU A 136 40.23 16.31 8.19
C LEU A 136 40.97 16.72 9.47
N GLY A 137 40.35 16.55 10.66
CA GLY A 137 40.97 16.85 11.96
C GLY A 137 41.97 15.80 12.47
N GLN A 138 41.97 14.57 11.95
CA GLN A 138 42.82 13.48 12.46
C GLN A 138 44.16 13.28 11.73
N ASN A 139 44.43 14.00 10.63
CA ASN A 139 45.67 13.86 9.85
C ASN A 139 46.73 14.95 10.11
N ARG A 140 46.66 15.68 11.23
CA ARG A 140 47.62 16.75 11.58
C ARG A 140 48.43 16.53 12.86
N PHE A 141 48.70 15.29 13.28
CA PHE A 141 49.81 15.05 14.22
C PHE A 141 50.43 13.68 13.97
N GLY A 142 51.68 13.64 13.51
CA GLY A 142 52.49 12.42 13.55
C GLY A 142 53.41 12.17 12.35
N ARG A 143 54.42 13.01 12.13
CA ARG A 143 55.73 12.53 11.64
C ARG A 143 56.85 13.29 12.35
N SER A 144 57.39 12.64 13.38
CA SER A 144 58.71 12.92 13.94
C SER A 144 59.76 12.60 12.87
N LEU A 145 60.69 13.54 12.64
CA LEU A 145 61.85 13.37 11.78
C LEU A 145 62.93 12.55 12.50
N ALA A 146 63.52 11.62 11.76
CA ALA A 146 64.66 10.79 12.15
C ALA A 146 65.92 11.63 12.49
N GLY A 147 66.73 11.12 13.42
CA GLY A 147 67.79 11.85 14.12
C GLY A 147 69.13 12.04 13.41
N SER A 148 70.13 12.52 14.18
CA SER A 148 71.58 12.40 13.95
C SER A 148 72.38 12.96 15.15
N VAL A 149 73.41 12.19 15.53
CA VAL A 149 74.55 12.40 16.47
C VAL A 149 74.25 12.30 17.97
#